data_AF-A0A653EMG3-F1
#
_entry.id   AF-A0A653EMG3-F1
#
_cell.length_a   1.000
_cell.length_b   1.000
_cell.length_c   1.000
_cell.angle_alpha   90.00
_cell.angle_beta   90.00
_cell.angle_gamma   90.00
#
_symmetry.space_group_name_H-M   'P 1'
#
loop_
_entity.id
_entity.type
_entity.pdbx_description
1 polymer ?
#
loop_
_entity_poly.entity_id
_entity_poly.type
_entity_poly.pdbx_seq_one_letter_code
_entity_poly.pdbx_strand_id
1 'polypeptide(L)'
;MPNWQRLMHSEILLVAARNRLPRIQSRGGITARCTARDTVYLVSAAANPLGGDIVDIRVVVEQGARLRLRSAAGTVALPGAETPVSQAHWDIEVTGNLDVDLEPTVVAAAARHLSTVALRLHEGCEIRFRERVQIGRYGESEGFWMGSLRADRNGLPMLRHRVELGAGSLADDVIAAPRATINELRYPATLFSDGMPSTSTILTLADGGTLITWQGDRLPVSLPAEPPGGAPRPPVPPAARDGCARMPAAR
;
A
#
# COMPACT_ATOMS: atom_id res chain seq x y z
N MET A 1 -9.13 -14.99 -31.94
CA MET A 1 -9.36 -14.20 -30.72
C MET A 1 -8.00 -13.88 -30.13
N PRO A 2 -7.65 -12.63 -29.77
CA PRO A 2 -6.33 -12.37 -29.22
C PRO A 2 -6.27 -12.88 -27.78
N ASN A 3 -5.32 -13.76 -27.52
CA ASN A 3 -5.05 -14.37 -26.22
C ASN A 3 -4.40 -13.31 -25.30
N TRP A 4 -5.22 -12.48 -24.64
CA TRP A 4 -4.74 -11.45 -23.71
C TRP A 4 -4.33 -11.98 -22.33
N GLN A 5 -4.57 -13.26 -22.03
CA GLN A 5 -4.25 -13.83 -20.72
C GLN A 5 -2.86 -14.44 -20.72
N ARG A 6 -1.87 -13.56 -20.67
CA ARG A 6 -0.57 -13.93 -20.10
C ARG A 6 -0.68 -13.63 -18.62
N LEU A 7 -0.62 -14.66 -17.78
CA LEU A 7 -0.41 -14.52 -16.33
C LEU A 7 0.67 -13.46 -16.11
N MET A 8 0.34 -12.41 -15.37
CA MET A 8 1.23 -11.28 -15.22
C MET A 8 2.11 -11.51 -14.00
N HIS A 9 3.41 -11.55 -14.24
CA HIS A 9 4.41 -11.52 -13.17
C HIS A 9 5.09 -10.16 -13.21
N SER A 10 4.86 -9.36 -12.17
CA SER A 10 5.53 -8.08 -12.00
C SER A 10 6.66 -8.21 -10.97
N GLU A 11 7.85 -7.76 -11.34
CA GLU A 11 9.02 -7.79 -10.46
C GLU A 11 9.55 -6.37 -10.30
N ILE A 12 9.73 -5.92 -9.05
CA ILE A 12 10.23 -4.60 -8.71
C ILE A 12 11.40 -4.75 -7.75
N LEU A 13 12.55 -4.19 -8.13
CA LEU A 13 13.72 -4.06 -7.25
C LEU A 13 14.00 -2.58 -6.99
N LEU A 14 14.02 -2.22 -5.71
CA LEU A 14 14.39 -0.89 -5.23
C LEU A 14 15.61 -1.02 -4.32
N VAL A 15 16.70 -0.32 -4.67
CA VAL A 15 17.89 -0.23 -3.82
C VAL A 15 18.21 1.24 -3.54
N ALA A 16 18.06 1.65 -2.29
CA ALA A 16 18.41 2.99 -1.82
C ALA A 16 19.80 2.97 -1.17
N ALA A 17 20.67 3.85 -1.65
CA ALA A 17 22.04 3.99 -1.19
C ALA A 17 22.32 5.44 -0.77
N ARG A 18 23.21 5.63 0.21
CA ARG A 18 23.59 6.97 0.67
C ARG A 18 24.14 7.80 -0.51
N ASN A 19 23.73 9.07 -0.57
CA ASN A 19 24.19 10.05 -1.56
C ASN A 19 23.96 9.69 -3.04
N ARG A 20 23.00 8.80 -3.33
CA ARG A 20 22.62 8.43 -4.71
C ARG A 20 21.11 8.38 -4.86
N LEU A 21 20.62 8.50 -6.09
CA LEU A 21 19.21 8.20 -6.39
C LEU A 21 18.96 6.70 -6.23
N PRO A 22 17.74 6.28 -5.83
CA PRO A 22 17.37 4.88 -5.75
C PRO A 22 17.60 4.17 -7.10
N ARG A 23 18.26 3.01 -7.07
CA ARG A 23 18.32 2.12 -8.22
C ARG A 23 16.99 1.41 -8.34
N ILE A 24 16.40 1.45 -9.54
CA ILE A 24 15.12 0.86 -9.85
C ILE A 24 15.28 -0.18 -10.95
N GLN A 25 14.67 -1.34 -10.77
CA GLN A 25 14.33 -2.25 -11.86
C GLN A 25 12.85 -2.58 -11.78
N SER A 26 12.18 -2.65 -12.92
CA SER A 26 10.76 -3.00 -13.00
C SER A 26 10.50 -3.88 -14.22
N ARG A 27 9.72 -4.93 -14.03
CA ARG A 27 9.22 -5.83 -15.07
C ARG A 27 7.75 -6.11 -14.82
N GLY A 28 7.03 -6.55 -15.85
CA GLY A 28 5.58 -6.68 -15.81
C GLY A 28 4.91 -5.33 -16.00
N GLY A 29 3.86 -5.04 -15.25
CA GLY A 29 3.06 -3.81 -15.44
C GLY A 29 2.77 -3.05 -14.16
N ILE A 30 3.62 -3.26 -13.15
CA ILE A 30 3.88 -2.25 -12.13
C ILE A 30 5.27 -1.69 -12.42
N THR A 31 5.38 -0.37 -12.48
CA THR A 31 6.63 0.34 -12.71
C THR A 31 6.93 1.27 -11.54
N ALA A 32 8.18 1.33 -11.10
CA ALA A 32 8.64 2.29 -10.10
C ALA A 32 9.25 3.53 -10.76
N ARG A 33 8.99 4.71 -10.19
CA ARG A 33 9.49 6.01 -10.65
C ARG A 33 10.05 6.82 -9.48
N CYS A 34 11.29 7.28 -9.59
CA CYS A 34 11.82 8.29 -8.68
C CYS A 34 11.11 9.63 -8.92
N THR A 35 10.52 10.20 -7.87
CA THR A 35 9.82 11.50 -7.94
C THR A 35 10.49 12.57 -7.07
N ALA A 36 11.34 12.15 -6.13
CA ALA A 36 12.26 13.01 -5.39
C ALA A 36 13.55 12.25 -5.06
N ARG A 37 14.50 12.90 -4.39
CA ARG A 37 15.81 12.33 -4.05
C ARG A 37 15.73 10.98 -3.32
N ASP A 38 14.76 10.84 -2.43
CA ASP A 38 14.53 9.66 -1.58
C ASP A 38 13.14 9.06 -1.78
N THR A 39 12.38 9.50 -2.79
CA THR A 39 10.97 9.12 -2.95
C THR A 39 10.73 8.40 -4.26
N VAL A 40 10.15 7.21 -4.17
CA VAL A 40 9.78 6.35 -5.29
C VAL A 40 8.27 6.12 -5.26
N TYR A 41 7.62 6.28 -6.40
CA TYR A 41 6.22 5.94 -6.61
C TYR A 41 6.10 4.66 -7.43
N LEU A 42 5.29 3.72 -6.95
CA LEU A 42 4.77 2.63 -7.74
C LEU A 42 3.61 3.12 -8.60
N VAL A 43 3.65 2.79 -9.88
CA VAL A 43 2.66 3.19 -10.87
C VAL A 43 2.22 1.95 -11.62
N SER A 44 0.91 1.77 -11.70
CA SER A 44 0.27 0.80 -12.58
C SER A 44 -0.58 1.53 -13.61
N ALA A 45 -0.61 1.01 -14.84
CA ALA A 45 -1.42 1.56 -15.92
C ALA A 45 -2.87 1.06 -15.90
N ALA A 46 -3.19 0.05 -15.09
CA ALA A 46 -4.50 -0.58 -15.01
C ALA A 46 -4.82 -1.02 -13.58
N ALA A 47 -6.08 -1.38 -13.35
CA ALA A 47 -6.47 -2.11 -12.15
C ALA A 47 -5.76 -3.48 -12.14
N ASN A 48 -4.85 -3.67 -11.20
CA ASN A 48 -4.13 -4.91 -10.96
C ASN A 48 -3.96 -5.10 -9.45
N PRO A 49 -3.72 -6.34 -8.97
CA PRO A 49 -3.61 -7.58 -9.75
C PRO A 49 -4.95 -8.21 -10.20
N LEU A 50 -4.95 -8.91 -11.33
CA LEU A 50 -5.99 -9.90 -11.65
C LEU A 50 -5.66 -11.24 -10.98
N GLY A 51 -6.66 -12.07 -10.76
CA GLY A 51 -6.43 -13.43 -10.30
C GLY A 51 -5.52 -14.21 -11.28
N GLY A 52 -4.51 -14.85 -10.72
CA GLY A 52 -3.39 -15.47 -11.41
C GLY A 52 -2.11 -14.63 -11.38
N ASP A 53 -2.23 -13.32 -11.17
CA ASP A 53 -1.07 -12.42 -11.16
C ASP A 53 -0.23 -12.57 -9.89
N ILE A 54 1.07 -12.36 -10.06
CA ILE A 54 2.07 -12.35 -8.99
C ILE A 54 2.83 -11.03 -9.05
N VAL A 55 2.99 -10.39 -7.88
CA VAL A 55 3.73 -9.15 -7.72
C VAL A 55 4.86 -9.37 -6.72
N ASP A 56 6.10 -9.38 -7.19
CA ASP A 56 7.30 -9.50 -6.35
C ASP A 56 7.98 -8.15 -6.18
N ILE A 57 8.15 -7.72 -4.93
CA ILE A 57 8.76 -6.45 -4.58
C ILE A 57 9.92 -6.69 -3.63
N ARG A 58 11.14 -6.43 -4.11
CA ARG A 58 12.37 -6.44 -3.32
C ARG A 58 12.80 -5.01 -3.00
N VAL A 59 12.94 -4.70 -1.72
CA VAL A 59 13.40 -3.39 -1.24
C VAL A 59 14.65 -3.56 -0.38
N VAL A 60 15.71 -2.82 -0.70
CA VAL A 60 16.93 -2.76 0.09
C VAL A 60 17.24 -1.30 0.40
N VAL A 61 17.34 -0.96 1.68
CA VAL A 61 17.74 0.37 2.15
C VAL A 61 19.05 0.26 2.91
N GLU A 62 20.13 0.64 2.25
CA GLU A 62 21.49 0.59 2.80
C GLU A 62 21.66 1.58 3.96
N GLN A 63 22.73 1.38 4.75
CA GLN A 63 23.07 2.24 5.87
C GLN A 63 23.15 3.72 5.46
N GLY A 64 22.49 4.59 6.22
CA GLY A 64 22.47 6.03 5.98
C GLY A 64 21.69 6.45 4.72
N ALA A 65 21.01 5.52 4.04
CA ALA A 65 20.05 5.84 2.99
C ALA A 65 18.66 6.10 3.59
N ARG A 66 17.83 6.84 2.84
CA ARG A 66 16.41 7.04 3.12
C ARG A 66 15.62 6.66 1.87
N LEU A 67 14.51 5.95 2.05
CA LEU A 67 13.55 5.65 1.00
C LEU A 67 12.13 5.86 1.50
N ARG A 68 11.36 6.65 0.78
CA ARG A 68 9.91 6.77 0.87
C ARG A 68 9.31 6.07 -0.34
N LEU A 69 8.58 5.00 -0.10
CA LEU A 69 7.84 4.28 -1.11
C LEU A 69 6.36 4.65 -1.01
N ARG A 70 5.80 5.11 -2.14
CA ARG A 70 4.41 5.53 -2.30
C ARG A 70 3.83 4.84 -3.52
N SER A 71 2.52 4.95 -3.72
CA SER A 71 1.89 4.59 -4.99
C SER A 71 1.15 5.79 -5.57
N ALA A 72 1.04 5.85 -6.89
CA ALA A 72 0.34 6.93 -7.57
C ALA A 72 -1.19 6.79 -7.50
N ALA A 73 -1.66 5.57 -7.25
CA ALA A 73 -3.07 5.22 -7.12
C ALA A 73 -3.23 4.00 -6.20
N GLY A 74 -4.46 3.78 -5.74
CA GLY A 74 -4.85 2.55 -5.03
C GLY A 74 -4.71 1.33 -5.94
N THR A 75 -4.38 0.20 -5.31
CA THR A 75 -4.36 -1.11 -5.96
C THR A 75 -5.79 -1.64 -5.99
N VAL A 76 -6.22 -2.24 -7.10
CA VAL A 76 -7.55 -2.86 -7.21
C VAL A 76 -7.38 -4.29 -7.67
N ALA A 77 -7.44 -5.22 -6.71
CA ALA A 77 -7.40 -6.64 -7.00
C ALA A 77 -8.76 -7.09 -7.55
N LEU A 78 -8.74 -7.79 -8.69
CA LEU A 78 -9.92 -8.27 -9.41
C LEU A 78 -9.81 -9.79 -9.63
N PRO A 79 -10.93 -10.52 -9.75
CA PRO A 79 -10.88 -11.93 -10.10
C PRO A 79 -10.31 -12.11 -11.51
N GLY A 80 -9.51 -13.15 -11.70
CA GLY A 80 -9.11 -13.63 -13.02
C GLY A 80 -10.13 -14.62 -13.57
N ALA A 81 -10.05 -14.93 -14.87
CA ALA A 81 -10.96 -15.89 -15.50
C ALA A 81 -10.76 -17.32 -14.98
N GLU A 82 -9.52 -17.72 -14.74
CA GLU A 82 -9.16 -19.08 -14.32
C GLU A 82 -9.09 -19.24 -12.80
N THR A 83 -8.80 -18.16 -12.08
CA THR A 83 -8.69 -18.17 -10.63
C THR A 83 -9.01 -16.78 -10.08
N PRO A 84 -9.66 -16.68 -8.90
CA PRO A 84 -9.84 -15.40 -8.23
C PRO A 84 -8.57 -14.95 -7.47
N VAL A 85 -7.56 -15.82 -7.35
CA VAL A 85 -6.43 -15.63 -6.44
C VAL A 85 -5.28 -14.88 -7.09
N SER A 86 -4.90 -13.74 -6.54
CA SER A 86 -3.65 -13.03 -6.85
C SER A 86 -2.72 -12.97 -5.65
N GLN A 87 -1.44 -12.75 -5.90
CA GLN A 87 -0.41 -12.77 -4.85
C GLN A 87 0.51 -11.55 -4.94
N ALA A 88 0.91 -11.03 -3.78
CA ALA A 88 1.97 -10.05 -3.64
C ALA A 88 2.99 -10.53 -2.61
N HIS A 89 4.26 -10.58 -3.00
CA HIS A 89 5.37 -10.98 -2.14
C HIS A 89 6.32 -9.80 -1.97
N TRP A 90 6.59 -9.46 -0.72
CA TRP A 90 7.49 -8.40 -0.33
C TRP A 90 8.68 -8.99 0.41
N ASP A 91 9.87 -8.69 -0.08
CA ASP A 91 11.12 -9.00 0.59
C ASP A 91 11.87 -7.69 0.85
N ILE A 92 12.03 -7.31 2.12
CA ILE A 92 12.53 -6.00 2.50
C ILE A 92 13.70 -6.15 3.47
N GLU A 93 14.78 -5.45 3.20
CA GLU A 93 15.97 -5.38 4.05
C GLU A 93 16.33 -3.93 4.35
N VAL A 94 16.44 -3.60 5.63
CA VAL A 94 16.59 -2.21 6.09
C VAL A 94 17.75 -2.09 7.07
N THR A 95 18.76 -1.31 6.68
CA THR A 95 19.83 -0.79 7.55
C THR A 95 19.76 0.74 7.67
N GLY A 96 19.10 1.42 6.73
CA GLY A 96 18.80 2.86 6.78
C GLY A 96 17.37 3.16 7.22
N ASN A 97 16.72 4.13 6.56
CA ASN A 97 15.39 4.62 6.90
C ASN A 97 14.38 4.31 5.78
N LEU A 98 13.36 3.53 6.09
CA LEU A 98 12.31 3.15 5.14
C LEU A 98 10.93 3.63 5.61
N ASP A 99 10.20 4.27 4.70
CA ASP A 99 8.80 4.61 4.89
C ASP A 99 8.00 4.07 3.71
N VAL A 100 7.20 3.02 3.93
CA VAL A 100 6.26 2.47 2.97
C VAL A 100 4.85 2.89 3.37
N ASP A 101 4.25 3.73 2.53
CA ASP A 101 2.91 4.27 2.72
C ASP A 101 2.20 4.30 1.37
N LEU A 102 1.66 3.15 0.95
CA LEU A 102 0.94 3.03 -0.31
C LEU A 102 -0.52 3.47 -0.16
N GLU A 103 -1.12 3.90 -1.27
CA GLU A 103 -2.56 4.01 -1.38
C GLU A 103 -3.23 2.65 -1.13
N PRO A 104 -4.49 2.63 -0.67
CA PRO A 104 -5.17 1.40 -0.29
C PRO A 104 -5.25 0.33 -1.38
N THR A 105 -5.26 -0.94 -0.95
CA THR A 105 -5.66 -2.06 -1.78
C THR A 105 -7.16 -2.31 -1.63
N VAL A 106 -7.90 -2.29 -2.72
CA VAL A 106 -9.31 -2.68 -2.80
C VAL A 106 -9.39 -4.08 -3.38
N VAL A 107 -10.00 -5.03 -2.66
CA VAL A 107 -10.26 -6.38 -3.14
C VAL A 107 -11.69 -6.46 -3.65
N ALA A 108 -11.86 -6.32 -4.97
CA ALA A 108 -13.15 -6.13 -5.61
C ALA A 108 -13.79 -7.44 -6.06
N ALA A 109 -15.12 -7.48 -6.10
CA ALA A 109 -15.93 -8.65 -6.43
C ALA A 109 -15.45 -9.90 -5.66
N ALA A 110 -15.47 -11.08 -6.28
CA ALA A 110 -15.01 -12.33 -5.67
C ALA A 110 -13.48 -12.52 -5.67
N ALA A 111 -12.68 -11.45 -5.82
CA ALA A 111 -11.23 -11.54 -5.81
C ALA A 111 -10.70 -12.07 -4.47
N ARG A 112 -9.60 -12.82 -4.52
CA ARG A 112 -8.84 -13.26 -3.35
C ARG A 112 -7.42 -12.73 -3.49
N HIS A 113 -6.95 -11.92 -2.57
CA HIS A 113 -5.60 -11.35 -2.63
C HIS A 113 -4.77 -11.76 -1.43
N LEU A 114 -3.59 -12.33 -1.69
CA LEU A 114 -2.67 -12.83 -0.66
C LEU A 114 -1.41 -11.96 -0.64
N SER A 115 -1.19 -11.22 0.45
CA SER A 115 -0.02 -10.36 0.67
C SER A 115 0.91 -11.02 1.69
N THR A 116 2.16 -11.27 1.33
CA THR A 116 3.19 -11.80 2.24
C THR A 116 4.37 -10.85 2.29
N VAL A 117 4.79 -10.48 3.50
CA VAL A 117 5.86 -9.53 3.76
C VAL A 117 6.90 -10.15 4.68
N ALA A 118 8.14 -10.22 4.20
CA ALA A 118 9.32 -10.56 4.99
C ALA A 118 10.18 -9.30 5.19
N LEU A 119 10.33 -8.87 6.43
CA LEU A 119 11.16 -7.74 6.83
C LEU A 119 12.40 -8.22 7.59
N ARG A 120 13.57 -7.78 7.14
CA ARG A 120 14.86 -7.96 7.81
C ARG A 120 15.37 -6.59 8.24
N LEU A 121 15.36 -6.36 9.55
CA LEU A 121 15.73 -5.11 10.19
C LEU A 121 17.12 -5.25 10.81
N HIS A 122 18.03 -4.35 10.46
CA HIS A 122 19.40 -4.32 10.97
C HIS A 122 19.59 -3.21 12.00
N GLU A 123 20.75 -3.22 12.65
CA GLU A 123 21.11 -2.23 13.65
C GLU A 123 20.99 -0.79 13.12
N GLY A 124 20.38 0.08 13.92
CA GLY A 124 20.22 1.50 13.60
C GLY A 124 19.19 1.82 12.52
N CYS A 125 18.42 0.84 12.03
CA CYS A 125 17.37 1.12 11.05
C CYS A 125 16.14 1.82 11.66
N GLU A 126 15.45 2.59 10.82
CA GLU A 126 14.10 3.08 11.08
C GLU A 126 13.17 2.58 9.98
N ILE A 127 11.99 2.10 10.36
CA ILE A 127 10.95 1.68 9.42
C ILE A 127 9.57 2.12 9.87
N ARG A 128 8.79 2.60 8.92
CA ARG A 128 7.34 2.64 8.95
C ARG A 128 6.82 1.84 7.76
N PHE A 129 6.06 0.78 8.01
CA PHE A 129 5.42 -0.01 6.96
C PHE A 129 3.92 -0.03 7.22
N ARG A 130 3.15 0.63 6.35
CA ARG A 130 1.69 0.72 6.47
C ARG A 130 1.00 0.00 5.31
N GLU A 131 0.14 -0.93 5.66
CA GLU A 131 -0.74 -1.66 4.76
C GLU A 131 -2.19 -1.24 5.03
N ARG A 132 -2.92 -0.87 3.98
CA ARG A 132 -4.34 -0.49 4.05
C ARG A 132 -5.13 -1.33 3.06
N VAL A 133 -6.20 -1.94 3.54
CA VAL A 133 -7.04 -2.84 2.74
C VAL A 133 -8.51 -2.49 2.93
N GLN A 134 -9.25 -2.50 1.82
CA GLN A 134 -10.71 -2.44 1.76
C GLN A 134 -11.21 -3.67 0.98
N ILE A 135 -12.16 -4.38 1.54
CA ILE A 135 -12.95 -5.40 0.87
C ILE A 135 -14.09 -4.70 0.14
N GLY A 136 -14.19 -5.01 -1.15
CA GLY A 136 -15.24 -4.51 -2.03
C GLY A 136 -15.06 -3.06 -2.48
N ARG A 137 -15.55 -2.78 -3.68
CA ARG A 137 -15.98 -1.43 -4.05
C ARG A 137 -17.30 -1.11 -3.37
N TYR A 138 -17.92 0.02 -3.73
CA TYR A 138 -19.25 0.36 -3.23
C TYR A 138 -20.27 -0.75 -3.56
N GLY A 139 -20.91 -1.29 -2.52
CA GLY A 139 -21.93 -2.34 -2.63
C GLY A 139 -21.38 -3.76 -2.77
N GLU A 140 -20.07 -3.96 -2.80
CA GLU A 140 -19.44 -5.29 -2.87
C GLU A 140 -18.99 -5.76 -1.49
N SER A 141 -19.03 -7.07 -1.26
CA SER A 141 -18.58 -7.67 0.00
C SER A 141 -17.95 -9.06 -0.15
N GLU A 142 -17.92 -9.59 -1.38
CA GLU A 142 -17.50 -10.98 -1.66
C GLU A 142 -15.98 -11.19 -1.66
N GLY A 143 -15.20 -10.11 -1.57
CA GLY A 143 -13.74 -10.16 -1.66
C GLY A 143 -13.12 -10.80 -0.42
N PHE A 144 -11.93 -11.39 -0.58
CA PHE A 144 -11.15 -11.95 0.52
C PHE A 144 -9.70 -11.47 0.45
N TRP A 145 -9.15 -11.11 1.60
CA TRP A 145 -7.76 -10.73 1.74
C TRP A 145 -7.09 -11.48 2.89
N MET A 146 -5.82 -11.86 2.69
CA MET A 146 -4.94 -12.34 3.74
C MET A 146 -3.62 -11.60 3.67
N GLY A 147 -3.21 -11.02 4.80
CA GLY A 147 -1.89 -10.42 4.99
C GLY A 147 -1.06 -11.23 5.96
N SER A 148 0.16 -11.57 5.59
CA SER A 148 1.14 -12.21 6.48
C SER A 148 2.40 -11.36 6.57
N LEU A 149 2.72 -10.89 7.77
CA LEU A 149 3.91 -10.09 8.06
C LEU A 149 4.84 -10.86 8.99
N ARG A 150 6.08 -11.07 8.55
CA ARG A 150 7.18 -11.60 9.34
C ARG A 150 8.25 -10.54 9.43
N ALA A 151 8.62 -10.14 10.64
CA ALA A 151 9.72 -9.21 10.88
C ALA A 151 10.77 -9.86 11.77
N ASP A 152 12.02 -9.81 11.31
CA ASP A 152 13.20 -10.26 12.03
C ASP A 152 14.11 -9.06 12.27
N ARG A 153 14.63 -8.93 13.48
CA ARG A 153 15.60 -7.91 13.85
C ARG A 153 16.92 -8.60 14.19
N ASN A 154 18.00 -8.23 13.50
CA ASN A 154 19.32 -8.81 13.70
C ASN A 154 19.32 -10.36 13.70
N GLY A 155 18.51 -10.95 12.82
CA GLY A 155 18.35 -12.41 12.70
C GLY A 155 17.43 -13.08 13.73
N LEU A 156 16.85 -12.33 14.67
CA LEU A 156 15.92 -12.84 15.67
C LEU A 156 14.47 -12.49 15.32
N PRO A 157 13.51 -13.41 15.52
CA PRO A 157 12.09 -13.12 15.31
C PRO A 157 11.57 -11.99 16.21
N MET A 158 11.05 -10.92 15.60
CA MET A 158 10.41 -9.80 16.30
C MET A 158 8.87 -9.86 16.20
N LEU A 159 8.34 -10.21 15.02
CA LEU A 159 6.91 -10.29 14.77
C LEU A 159 6.57 -11.43 13.81
N ARG A 160 5.50 -12.17 14.14
CA ARG A 160 4.81 -13.10 13.24
C ARG A 160 3.33 -12.78 13.30
N HIS A 161 2.81 -12.17 12.25
CA HIS A 161 1.46 -11.65 12.21
C HIS A 161 0.75 -12.15 10.96
N ARG A 162 -0.50 -12.56 11.11
CA ARG A 162 -1.39 -12.89 9.99
C ARG A 162 -2.78 -12.36 10.30
N VAL A 163 -3.40 -11.73 9.32
CA VAL A 163 -4.78 -11.24 9.36
C VAL A 163 -5.49 -11.71 8.12
N GLU A 164 -6.74 -12.11 8.28
CA GLU A 164 -7.67 -12.37 7.18
C GLU A 164 -8.84 -11.41 7.31
N LEU A 165 -9.38 -11.00 6.16
CA LEU A 165 -10.46 -10.02 6.07
C LEU A 165 -11.36 -10.39 4.89
N GLY A 166 -12.67 -10.17 5.03
CA GLY A 166 -13.61 -10.41 3.94
C GLY A 166 -14.20 -11.82 3.93
N ALA A 167 -14.84 -12.17 2.81
CA ALA A 167 -15.71 -13.34 2.68
C ALA A 167 -14.98 -14.66 3.03
N GLY A 168 -15.50 -15.37 4.03
CA GLY A 168 -14.95 -16.65 4.48
C GLY A 168 -13.70 -16.55 5.37
N SER A 169 -13.36 -15.36 5.87
CA SER A 169 -12.40 -15.20 6.97
C SER A 169 -13.03 -15.58 8.32
N LEU A 170 -12.21 -15.87 9.33
CA LEU A 170 -12.73 -16.19 10.67
C LEU A 170 -13.51 -15.05 11.31
N ALA A 171 -13.20 -13.81 10.94
CA ALA A 171 -13.88 -12.61 11.41
C ALA A 171 -15.00 -12.17 10.45
N ASP A 172 -15.47 -13.04 9.57
CA ASP A 172 -16.63 -12.79 8.70
C ASP A 172 -17.87 -13.43 9.34
N ASP A 173 -18.32 -12.86 10.46
CA ASP A 173 -19.44 -13.38 11.24
C ASP A 173 -20.55 -12.35 11.48
N VAL A 174 -21.62 -12.79 12.14
CA VAL A 174 -22.82 -11.98 12.39
C VAL A 174 -22.62 -10.91 13.48
N ILE A 175 -21.53 -10.95 14.24
CA ILE A 175 -21.22 -10.05 15.35
C ILE A 175 -20.39 -8.88 14.83
N ALA A 176 -19.29 -9.19 14.16
CA ALA A 176 -18.38 -8.21 13.58
C ALA A 176 -17.81 -8.76 12.28
N ALA A 177 -18.11 -8.11 11.16
CA ALA A 177 -17.58 -8.44 9.84
C ALA A 177 -16.82 -7.25 9.25
N PRO A 178 -15.63 -6.89 9.79
CA PRO A 178 -14.86 -5.78 9.27
C PRO A 178 -14.57 -5.99 7.79
N ARG A 179 -14.71 -4.91 7.01
CA ARG A 179 -14.41 -4.87 5.57
C ARG A 179 -13.21 -3.98 5.28
N ALA A 180 -12.61 -3.36 6.27
CA ALA A 180 -11.43 -2.54 6.13
C ALA A 180 -10.42 -2.80 7.26
N THR A 181 -9.13 -2.69 6.94
CA THR A 181 -8.07 -2.72 7.95
C THR A 181 -6.91 -1.80 7.59
N ILE A 182 -6.25 -1.28 8.62
CA ILE A 182 -4.94 -0.63 8.52
C ILE A 182 -4.00 -1.34 9.49
N ASN A 183 -2.91 -1.88 8.97
CA ASN A 183 -1.81 -2.45 9.76
C ASN A 183 -0.58 -1.57 9.56
N GLU A 184 0.00 -1.07 10.65
CA GLU A 184 1.21 -0.27 10.61
C GLU A 184 2.26 -0.84 11.57
N LEU A 185 3.36 -1.33 11.00
CA LEU A 185 4.56 -1.65 11.76
C LEU A 185 5.46 -0.41 11.82
N ARG A 186 5.95 -0.11 13.03
CA ARG A 186 7.00 0.89 13.26
C ARG A 186 8.14 0.30 14.06
N TYR A 187 9.35 0.67 13.68
CA TYR A 187 10.53 0.40 14.47
C TYR A 187 11.56 1.53 14.26
N PRO A 188 12.14 2.11 15.33
CA PRO A 188 11.76 1.91 16.73
C PRO A 188 10.33 2.39 17.01
N ALA A 189 9.79 2.00 18.16
CA ALA A 189 8.45 2.37 18.61
C ALA A 189 8.32 3.89 18.67
N THR A 190 7.32 4.43 17.99
CA THR A 190 6.95 5.85 18.12
C THR A 190 5.61 5.94 18.84
N LEU A 191 5.53 6.84 19.82
CA LEU A 191 4.32 7.06 20.61
C LEU A 191 3.18 7.72 19.80
N PHE A 192 3.50 8.27 18.63
CA PHE A 192 2.56 8.93 17.74
C PHE A 192 2.40 8.17 16.44
N SER A 193 1.15 8.05 16.01
CA SER A 193 0.79 7.44 14.75
C SER A 193 -0.09 8.38 13.95
N ASP A 194 0.55 9.35 13.29
CA ASP A 194 -0.15 10.31 12.42
C ASP A 194 -1.03 9.56 11.40
N GLY A 195 -2.29 9.97 11.32
CA GLY A 195 -3.27 9.40 10.39
C GLY A 195 -3.76 7.99 10.73
N MET A 196 -3.51 7.45 11.94
CA MET A 196 -4.24 6.28 12.42
C MET A 196 -5.53 6.68 13.15
N PRO A 197 -6.63 5.91 13.01
CA PRO A 197 -7.86 6.17 13.74
C PRO A 197 -7.69 6.02 15.25
N SER A 198 -8.52 6.74 16.02
CA SER A 198 -8.49 6.71 17.49
C SER A 198 -8.84 5.35 18.10
N THR A 199 -9.55 4.48 17.37
CA THR A 199 -9.93 3.12 17.81
C THR A 199 -8.92 2.04 17.46
N SER A 200 -7.67 2.43 17.17
CA SER A 200 -6.61 1.47 16.82
C SER A 200 -6.09 0.73 18.06
N THR A 201 -5.77 -0.55 17.89
CA THR A 201 -5.08 -1.36 18.89
C THR A 201 -3.58 -1.27 18.67
N ILE A 202 -2.82 -1.10 19.76
CA ILE A 202 -1.35 -1.03 19.72
C ILE A 202 -0.78 -2.26 20.43
N LEU A 203 0.05 -3.01 19.71
CA LEU A 203 0.89 -4.07 20.24
C LEU A 203 2.33 -3.58 20.33
N THR A 204 2.88 -3.51 21.53
CA THR A 204 4.32 -3.27 21.75
C THR A 204 5.11 -4.55 21.47
N LEU A 205 6.18 -4.45 20.69
CA LEU A 205 7.02 -5.59 20.31
C LEU A 205 8.21 -5.70 21.26
N ALA A 206 8.64 -6.94 21.52
CA ALA A 206 9.69 -7.25 22.49
C ALA A 206 11.01 -6.49 22.24
N ASP A 207 11.32 -6.19 20.97
CA ASP A 207 12.54 -5.47 20.57
C ASP A 207 12.30 -3.97 20.34
N GLY A 208 11.28 -3.37 20.95
CA GLY A 208 11.10 -1.91 20.93
C GLY A 208 10.52 -1.36 19.63
N GLY A 209 9.71 -2.14 18.92
CA GLY A 209 8.84 -1.69 17.83
C GLY A 209 7.37 -1.66 18.25
N THR A 210 6.49 -1.21 17.36
CA THR A 210 5.03 -1.29 17.54
C THR A 210 4.35 -1.83 16.30
N LEU A 211 3.32 -2.66 16.49
CA LEU A 211 2.32 -2.95 15.47
C LEU A 211 1.02 -2.25 15.88
N ILE A 212 0.49 -1.43 14.99
CA ILE A 212 -0.77 -0.71 15.19
C ILE A 212 -1.78 -1.27 14.20
N THR A 213 -2.91 -1.76 14.70
CA THR A 213 -3.96 -2.36 13.88
C THR A 213 -5.27 -1.62 14.10
N TRP A 214 -5.91 -1.23 13.01
CA TRP A 214 -7.28 -0.74 12.98
C TRP A 214 -8.13 -1.62 12.07
N GLN A 215 -9.38 -1.84 12.43
CA GLN A 215 -10.37 -2.54 11.62
C GLN A 215 -11.72 -1.83 11.70
N GLY A 216 -12.49 -1.89 10.62
CA GLY A 216 -13.82 -1.30 10.53
C GLY A 216 -14.52 -1.70 9.23
N ASP A 217 -15.65 -1.07 8.93
CA ASP A 217 -16.40 -1.34 7.69
C ASP A 217 -15.78 -0.62 6.48
N ARG A 218 -15.39 0.64 6.64
CA ARG A 218 -14.82 1.45 5.57
C ARG A 218 -13.56 2.15 6.01
N LEU A 219 -12.53 2.13 5.15
CA LEU A 219 -11.31 2.88 5.42
C LEU A 219 -11.63 4.36 5.73
N PRO A 220 -11.01 4.92 6.78
CA PRO A 220 -11.14 6.34 7.07
C PRO A 220 -10.62 7.17 5.89
N VAL A 221 -11.25 8.31 5.63
CA VAL A 221 -10.75 9.25 4.64
C VAL A 221 -9.38 9.74 5.12
N SER A 222 -8.34 9.31 4.43
CA SER A 222 -7.00 9.86 4.63
C SER A 222 -6.93 11.16 3.84
N LEU A 223 -6.72 12.28 4.52
CA LEU A 223 -6.29 13.49 3.82
C LEU A 223 -4.91 13.20 3.21
N PRO A 224 -4.64 13.64 1.96
CA PRO A 224 -3.31 13.49 1.39
C PRO A 224 -2.29 14.09 2.34
N ALA A 225 -1.15 13.41 2.53
CA ALA A 225 -0.01 14.06 3.16
C ALA A 225 0.26 15.36 2.39
N GLU A 226 0.43 16.49 3.09
CA GLU A 226 0.79 17.73 2.41
C GLU A 226 1.99 17.46 1.51
N PRO A 227 1.97 17.94 0.24
CA PRO A 227 3.13 17.83 -0.61
C PRO A 227 4.33 18.46 0.11
N PRO A 228 5.54 17.89 -0.01
CA PRO A 228 6.71 18.45 0.64
C PRO A 228 6.80 19.95 0.32
N GLY A 229 6.92 20.77 1.37
CA GLY A 229 6.89 22.23 1.29
C GLY A 229 7.88 22.73 0.25
N GLY A 230 7.36 23.06 -0.94
CA GLY A 230 8.17 23.33 -2.13
C GLY A 230 7.43 23.15 -3.45
N ALA A 231 6.34 22.38 -3.49
CA ALA A 231 5.46 22.38 -4.66
C ALA A 231 4.69 23.73 -4.74
N PRO A 232 4.73 24.45 -5.88
CA PRO A 232 3.90 25.63 -6.06
C PRO A 232 2.44 25.26 -5.85
N ARG A 233 1.73 25.99 -4.97
CA ARG A 233 0.27 25.85 -4.88
C ARG A 233 -0.31 26.10 -6.28
N PRO A 234 -1.27 25.28 -6.75
CA PRO A 234 -1.96 25.59 -7.99
C PRO A 234 -2.57 27.00 -7.88
N PRO A 235 -2.47 27.82 -8.94
CA PRO A 235 -3.04 29.16 -8.91
C PRO A 235 -4.54 29.05 -8.61
N VAL A 236 -5.01 29.90 -7.71
CA VAL A 236 -6.44 30.01 -7.40
C VAL A 236 -7.17 30.28 -8.72
N PRO A 237 -8.15 29.44 -9.12
CA PRO A 237 -8.90 29.71 -10.34
C PRO A 237 -9.54 31.09 -10.24
N PRO A 238 -9.51 31.90 -11.32
CA PRO A 238 -10.12 33.21 -11.31
C PRO A 238 -11.59 33.08 -10.94
N ALA A 239 -12.07 33.98 -10.09
CA ALA A 239 -13.48 34.06 -9.74
C ALA A 239 -14.32 34.04 -11.02
N ALA A 240 -15.28 33.10 -11.09
CA ALA A 240 -16.22 33.04 -12.19
C ALA A 240 -16.89 34.41 -12.31
N ARG A 241 -16.64 35.11 -13.42
CA ARG A 241 -17.38 36.32 -13.75
C ARG A 241 -18.77 35.86 -14.15
N ASP A 242 -19.76 36.18 -13.33
CA ASP A 242 -21.17 36.11 -13.73
C ASP A 242 -21.34 36.98 -14.98
N GLY A 243 -21.65 36.34 -16.12
CA GLY A 243 -22.04 37.05 -17.33
C GLY A 243 -21.48 36.48 -18.63
N CYS A 244 -22.11 35.41 -19.12
CA CYS A 244 -22.32 35.30 -20.57
C CYS A 244 -23.51 34.37 -20.87
N ALA A 245 -24.71 34.80 -20.50
CA ALA A 245 -25.91 34.30 -21.16
C ALA A 245 -26.04 35.03 -22.51
N ARG A 246 -25.48 34.45 -23.58
CA ARG A 246 -25.91 34.80 -24.95
C ARG A 246 -26.99 33.81 -25.34
N MET A 247 -28.24 34.27 -25.32
CA MET A 247 -29.33 33.57 -25.97
C MET A 247 -29.09 33.50 -27.49
N PRO A 248 -29.31 32.35 -28.14
CA PRO A 248 -29.40 32.32 -29.60
C PRO A 248 -30.72 32.96 -30.05
N ALA A 249 -30.64 33.90 -30.99
CA ALA A 249 -31.79 34.48 -31.65
C ALA A 249 -32.42 33.44 -32.59
N ALA A 250 -33.74 33.28 -32.49
CA ALA A 250 -34.52 32.45 -33.39
C ALA A 250 -34.54 33.02 -34.81
N ARG A 251 -34.31 32.15 -35.79
CA ARG A 251 -34.85 32.20 -37.15
C ARG A 251 -35.18 30.79 -37.60
#